data_AF-A0A6L9J193-F1
#
_entry.id   AF-A0A6L9J193-F1
#
_cell.length_a   1.000
_cell.length_b   1.000
_cell.length_c   1.000
_cell.angle_alpha   90.00
_cell.angle_beta   90.00
_cell.angle_gamma   90.00
#
_symmetry.space_group_name_H-M   'P 1'
#
loop_
_entity.id
_entity.type
_entity.pdbx_description
1 polymer ?
#
loop_
_entity_poly.entity_id
_entity_poly.type
_entity_poly.pdbx_seq_one_letter_code
_entity_poly.pdbx_strand_id
1 'polypeptide(L)' 'MDICNQAVELVSPMTLADKAQLLEYLSASLKDDITTEAYRHMPKEDFVKLTYSSLADDPIERNQPPYPDVRDEIE' A
#
# COMPACT_ATOMS: atom_id res chain seq x y z
N MET A 1 2.37 23.87 17.88
CA MET A 1 2.52 22.73 18.78
C MET A 1 3.24 21.65 17.99
N ASP A 2 4.36 21.13 18.48
CA ASP A 2 5.18 20.16 17.76
C ASP A 2 4.48 18.79 17.73
N ILE A 3 4.44 18.16 16.56
CA ILE A 3 3.82 16.84 16.34
C ILE A 3 4.56 15.77 17.16
N CYS A 4 5.87 15.90 17.30
CA CYS A 4 6.68 15.00 18.12
C CYS A 4 6.26 15.06 19.60
N ASN A 5 5.99 16.26 20.12
CA ASN A 5 5.59 16.42 21.51
C ASN A 5 4.19 15.85 21.78
N GLN A 6 3.25 15.99 20.85
CA GLN A 6 1.92 15.38 20.95
C GLN A 6 1.99 13.86 20.92
N ALA A 7 2.84 13.30 20.05
CA ALA A 7 3.06 11.86 19.99
C ALA A 7 3.65 11.31 21.30
N VAL A 8 4.60 12.04 21.91
CA VAL A 8 5.20 11.68 23.22
C VAL A 8 4.14 11.67 24.33
N GLU A 9 3.25 12.66 24.37
CA GLU A 9 2.15 12.70 25.35
C GLU A 9 1.18 11.52 25.17
N LEU A 10 0.84 11.19 23.91
CA LEU A 10 -0.04 10.07 23.56
C LEU A 10 0.54 8.71 23.97
N VAL A 11 1.84 8.49 23.82
CA VAL A 11 2.49 7.22 24.17
C VAL A 11 2.94 7.18 25.63
N SER A 12 2.97 8.31 26.34
CA SER A 12 3.39 8.39 27.74
C SER A 12 2.70 7.37 28.67
N PRO A 13 1.36 7.18 28.62
CA PRO A 13 0.67 6.23 29.51
C PRO A 13 0.86 4.76 29.12
N MET A 14 1.45 4.45 27.96
CA MET A 14 1.60 3.08 27.47
C MET A 14 2.73 2.34 28.20
N THR A 15 2.58 1.01 28.34
CA THR A 15 3.66 0.17 28.88
C THR A 15 4.80 0.03 27.87
N LEU A 16 5.95 -0.49 28.30
CA LEU A 16 7.06 -0.74 27.40
C LEU A 16 6.71 -1.77 26.30
N ALA A 17 5.90 -2.78 26.63
CA ALA A 17 5.46 -3.79 25.67
C ALA A 17 4.58 -3.18 24.58
N ASP A 18 3.61 -2.34 24.98
CA ASP A 18 2.72 -1.68 24.02
C ASP A 18 3.49 -0.70 23.11
N LYS A 19 4.50 0.01 23.66
CA LYS A 19 5.38 0.87 22.88
C LYS A 19 6.20 0.10 21.85
N ALA A 20 6.71 -1.07 22.22
CA ALA A 20 7.45 -1.94 21.32
C ALA A 20 6.56 -2.46 20.18
N GLN A 21 5.35 -2.90 20.51
CA GLN A 21 4.38 -3.38 19.51
C GLN A 21 3.90 -2.26 18.58
N LEU A 22 3.67 -1.07 19.12
CA LEU A 22 3.33 0.12 18.32
C LEU A 22 4.47 0.47 17.35
N LEU A 23 5.73 0.45 17.81
CA LEU A 23 6.88 0.70 16.95
C LEU A 23 6.99 -0.33 15.83
N GLU A 24 6.76 -1.62 16.12
CA GLU A 24 6.76 -2.67 15.11
C GLU A 24 5.68 -2.41 14.04
N TYR A 25 4.46 -2.11 14.45
CA TYR A 25 3.37 -1.76 13.52
C TYR A 25 3.68 -0.53 12.68
N LEU A 26 4.13 0.57 13.31
CA LEU A 26 4.48 1.80 12.60
C LEU A 26 5.64 1.59 11.63
N SER A 27 6.63 0.77 12.00
CA SER A 27 7.75 0.45 11.13
C SER A 27 7.33 -0.35 9.89
N ALA A 28 6.40 -1.29 10.05
CA ALA A 28 5.82 -2.05 8.94
C ALA A 28 5.00 -1.14 8.02
N SER A 29 4.10 -0.33 8.58
CA SER A 29 3.28 0.62 7.83
C SER A 29 4.14 1.63 7.06
N LEU A 30 5.17 2.19 7.70
CA LEU A 30 6.06 3.17 7.07
C LEU A 30 6.84 2.54 5.90
N LYS A 31 7.23 1.27 6.02
CA LYS A 31 7.90 0.56 4.94
C LYS A 31 6.99 0.45 3.71
N ASP A 32 5.71 0.15 3.92
CA ASP A 32 4.72 0.07 2.83
C ASP A 32 4.46 1.45 2.21
N ASP A 33 4.38 2.49 3.04
CA ASP A 33 4.22 3.88 2.57
C ASP A 33 5.42 4.34 1.75
N ILE A 34 6.65 4.07 2.21
CA ILE A 34 7.89 4.37 1.47
C ILE A 34 7.91 3.64 0.14
N THR A 35 7.53 2.36 0.13
CA THR A 35 7.49 1.54 -1.09
C THR A 35 6.47 2.10 -2.07
N THR A 36 5.28 2.47 -1.58
CA THR A 36 4.21 3.08 -2.38
C THR A 36 4.64 4.43 -2.96
N GLU A 37 5.27 5.28 -2.15
CA GLU A 37 5.73 6.58 -2.60
C GLU A 37 6.89 6.43 -3.61
N ALA A 38 7.79 5.48 -3.41
CA ALA A 38 8.83 5.15 -4.38
C ALA A 38 8.24 4.72 -5.73
N TYR A 39 7.17 3.94 -5.75
CA TYR A 39 6.46 3.59 -6.98
C TYR A 39 5.77 4.78 -7.64
N ARG A 40 5.22 5.72 -6.87
CA ARG A 40 4.58 6.93 -7.43
C ARG A 40 5.56 7.83 -8.18
N HIS A 41 6.79 7.93 -7.71
CA HIS A 41 7.83 8.76 -8.34
C HIS A 41 8.67 8.00 -9.38
N MET A 42 8.42 6.71 -9.56
CA MET A 42 9.13 5.88 -10.54
C MET A 42 8.63 6.18 -11.96
N PRO A 43 9.53 6.26 -12.96
CA PRO A 43 9.12 6.30 -14.37
C PRO A 43 8.25 5.10 -14.73
N LYS A 44 7.22 5.32 -15.54
CA LYS A 44 6.20 4.31 -15.86
C LYS A 44 6.81 3.06 -16.50
N GLU A 45 7.80 3.21 -17.39
CA GLU A 45 8.43 2.05 -18.03
C GLU A 45 9.17 1.15 -17.01
N ASP A 46 9.78 1.76 -16.00
CA ASP A 46 10.52 1.03 -14.97
C ASP A 46 9.59 0.37 -13.96
N PHE A 47 8.49 1.04 -13.60
CA PHE A 47 7.42 0.43 -12.79
C PHE A 47 6.87 -0.81 -13.48
N VAL A 48 6.48 -0.69 -14.76
CA VAL A 48 5.94 -1.81 -15.52
C VAL A 48 6.93 -2.96 -15.57
N LYS A 49 8.20 -2.74 -15.90
CA LYS A 49 9.22 -3.80 -15.93
C LYS A 49 9.36 -4.52 -14.58
N LEU A 50 9.31 -3.78 -13.47
CA LEU A 50 9.50 -4.31 -12.13
C LEU A 50 8.28 -5.11 -11.65
N THR A 51 7.07 -4.70 -12.04
CA THR A 51 5.82 -5.39 -11.65
C THR A 51 5.37 -6.44 -12.67
N TYR A 52 5.92 -6.46 -13.89
CA TYR A 52 5.44 -7.32 -14.98
C TYR A 52 5.56 -8.81 -14.64
N SER A 53 6.67 -9.23 -14.04
CA SER A 53 6.88 -10.61 -13.60
C SER A 53 6.03 -10.98 -12.39
N SER A 54 5.68 -10.01 -11.53
CA SER A 54 4.78 -10.24 -10.39
C SER A 54 3.31 -10.37 -10.81
N LEU A 55 2.93 -9.81 -11.96
CA LEU A 55 1.57 -9.85 -12.51
C LEU A 55 1.39 -10.93 -13.59
N ALA A 56 2.47 -11.54 -14.06
CA ALA A 56 2.43 -12.60 -15.07
C ALA A 56 2.06 -13.96 -14.45
N ASP A 57 2.36 -14.17 -13.16
CA ASP A 57 2.10 -15.43 -12.45
C ASP A 57 0.77 -15.44 -11.68
N ASP A 58 0.15 -14.27 -11.50
CA ASP A 58 -1.18 -14.16 -10.90
C ASP A 58 -2.16 -13.74 -12.01
N PRO A 59 -2.88 -14.68 -12.65
CA PRO A 59 -3.93 -14.29 -13.56
C PRO A 59 -4.92 -13.53 -12.71
N ILE A 60 -4.92 -12.19 -12.82
CA ILE A 60 -5.89 -11.34 -12.14
C ILE A 60 -7.23 -12.02 -12.38
N GLU A 61 -7.80 -12.64 -11.33
CA GLU A 61 -9.18 -13.10 -11.32
C GLU A 61 -9.99 -11.82 -11.35
N ARG A 62 -10.02 -11.21 -12.53
CA ARG A 62 -10.96 -10.18 -12.85
C ARG A 62 -12.27 -10.88 -12.59
N ASN A 63 -13.02 -10.40 -11.61
CA ASN A 63 -14.45 -10.66 -11.49
C ASN A 63 -15.13 -10.09 -12.75
N GLN A 64 -14.76 -10.60 -13.92
CA GLN A 64 -15.45 -10.35 -15.16
C GLN A 64 -16.80 -11.00 -14.96
N PRO A 65 -17.89 -10.26 -15.19
CA PRO A 65 -19.17 -10.92 -15.29
C PRO A 65 -19.04 -12.07 -16.30
N PRO A 66 -19.63 -13.24 -16.02
CA PRO A 66 -19.55 -14.41 -16.91
C PRO A 66 -20.15 -14.17 -18.30
N TYR A 67 -20.79 -13.01 -18.50
CA TYR A 67 -21.39 -12.58 -19.74
C TYR A 67 -20.78 -11.22 -20.15
N PRO A 68 -20.46 -11.03 -21.44
CA PRO A 68 -20.14 -9.72 -21.98
C PRO A 68 -21.26 -8.72 -21.65
N ASP A 69 -20.91 -7.50 -21.25
CA ASP A 69 -21.92 -6.43 -21.12
C ASP A 69 -22.43 -6.10 -22.53
N VAL A 70 -23.68 -6.47 -22.80
CA VAL A 70 -24.34 -6.39 -24.13
C VAL A 70 -24.69 -4.94 -24.51
N ARG A 71 -24.20 -3.94 -23.76
CA ARG A 71 -24.48 -2.51 -24.00
C ARG A 71 -23.63 -1.86 -25.08
N ASP A 72 -22.61 -2.54 -25.59
CA ASP A 72 -21.80 -2.08 -26.73
C ASP A 72 -22.23 -2.79 -28.02
N GLU A 73 -23.47 -2.59 -28.46
CA GLU A 73 -23.73 -2.55 -29.90
C GLU A 73 -23.20 -1.20 -30.40
N ILE A 74 -21.92 -1.17 -30.80
CA ILE A 74 -21.38 -0.07 -31.59
C ILE A 74 -22.04 -0.19 -32.97
N GLU A 75 -22.96 0.72 -33.28
CA GLU A 75 -23.50 0.93 -34.63
C GLU A 75 -22.48 1.65 -35.54
#